data_AF-B4R693-F1
#
_entry.id   AF-B4R693-F1
#
_cell.length_a   1.000
_cell.length_b   1.000
_cell.length_c   1.000
_cell.angle_alpha   90.00
_cell.angle_beta   90.00
_cell.angle_gamma   90.00
#
_symmetry.space_group_name_H-M   'P 1'
#
loop_
_entity.id
_entity.type
_entity.pdbx_description
1 polymer ?
#
loop_
_entity_poly.entity_id
_entity_poly.type
_entity_poly.pdbx_seq_one_letter_code
_entity_poly.pdbx_strand_id
1 'polypeptide(L)'
;MYNLLYYQIVVQLCVTLTDLECDHIVKVYGSTSADSVNSAAEFQQQESAAGTTNNRRRAGQQQQSSSQLGKAMALVLSQTSDLSHLRRDCIPSTSSSAAAAAAGSSSTTSTNPGVFSATAIEVNLKSMELQLQALCLPFLRVAALLRQHLYRHEMPEISAPGLEFVRLVYYLELVTDSMDWDCFNASKGLCFIPGTETTLPLFWCQQLMEVRPPADTVRELVLINQHSLWQQPRLLELPREYERLFTYYHERPCLNCYKVPKESSICLLCGTIVCLKQNCCAENDCCEAVRHTLSCGGGIGIFLVVTSTYIIVIRGRRACLWGSLYLDDFDEEDRDLKRGKPLYLSKDRFNLLESQWLSHKFAHTKHTWVFHRDLL
;
A
#
# COMPACT_ATOMS: atom_id res chain seq x y z
N MET A 1 17.87 -7.02 3.21
CA MET A 1 16.71 -6.10 3.20
C MET A 1 16.04 -6.04 1.83
N TYR A 2 16.79 -5.90 0.73
CA TYR A 2 16.25 -5.83 -0.65
C TYR A 2 15.49 -7.08 -1.15
N ASN A 3 15.92 -8.29 -0.75
CA ASN A 3 15.18 -9.52 -1.08
C ASN A 3 13.71 -9.47 -0.58
N LEU A 4 13.48 -8.91 0.62
CA LEU A 4 12.13 -8.80 1.19
C LEU A 4 11.30 -7.80 0.40
N LEU A 5 11.90 -6.67 -0.01
CA LEU A 5 11.25 -5.68 -0.86
C LEU A 5 10.86 -6.28 -2.22
N TYR A 6 11.75 -7.03 -2.85
CA TYR A 6 11.47 -7.69 -4.14
C TYR A 6 10.27 -8.65 -4.00
N TYR A 7 10.29 -9.56 -3.03
CA TYR A 7 9.19 -10.50 -2.84
C TYR A 7 7.90 -9.86 -2.32
N GLN A 8 7.99 -8.76 -1.56
CA GLN A 8 6.82 -7.95 -1.21
C GLN A 8 6.15 -7.37 -2.45
N ILE A 9 6.93 -6.85 -3.40
CA ILE A 9 6.41 -6.33 -4.67
C ILE A 9 5.87 -7.47 -5.55
N VAL A 10 6.52 -8.63 -5.56
CA VAL A 10 6.02 -9.82 -6.28
C VAL A 10 4.66 -10.25 -5.71
N VAL A 11 4.50 -10.32 -4.38
CA VAL A 11 3.21 -10.59 -3.73
C VAL A 11 2.18 -9.55 -4.15
N GLN A 12 2.54 -8.27 -4.09
CA GLN A 12 1.67 -7.16 -4.50
C GLN A 12 1.18 -7.27 -5.96
N LEU A 13 2.06 -7.69 -6.88
CA LEU A 13 1.69 -7.96 -8.27
C LEU A 13 0.75 -9.17 -8.38
N CYS A 14 1.03 -10.25 -7.66
CA CYS A 14 0.22 -11.47 -7.68
C CYS A 14 -1.21 -11.22 -7.17
N VAL A 15 -1.41 -10.33 -6.19
CA VAL A 15 -2.74 -9.98 -5.68
C VAL A 15 -3.63 -9.27 -6.72
N THR A 16 -3.02 -8.67 -7.76
CA THR A 16 -3.78 -8.00 -8.84
C THR A 16 -4.21 -8.92 -9.98
N LEU A 17 -3.75 -10.17 -9.98
CA LEU A 17 -4.06 -11.15 -11.01
C LEU A 17 -5.47 -11.73 -10.84
N THR A 18 -6.03 -12.20 -11.95
CA THR A 18 -7.22 -13.06 -12.00
C THR A 18 -6.85 -14.54 -11.77
N ASP A 19 -7.84 -15.38 -11.46
CA ASP A 19 -7.63 -16.82 -11.23
C ASP A 19 -7.00 -17.48 -12.47
N LEU A 20 -7.48 -17.09 -13.65
CA LEU A 20 -7.00 -17.57 -14.94
C LEU A 20 -5.54 -17.20 -15.22
N GLU A 21 -5.12 -16.00 -14.80
CA GLU A 21 -3.73 -15.56 -14.92
C GLU A 21 -2.82 -16.27 -13.92
N CYS A 22 -3.28 -16.51 -12.69
CA CYS A 22 -2.55 -17.31 -11.70
C CYS A 22 -2.29 -18.73 -12.22
N ASP A 23 -3.35 -19.40 -12.70
CA ASP A 23 -3.25 -20.75 -13.29
C ASP A 23 -2.27 -20.78 -14.46
N HIS A 24 -2.32 -19.76 -15.32
CA HIS A 24 -1.39 -19.65 -16.45
C HIS A 24 0.07 -19.51 -15.98
N ILE A 25 0.34 -18.63 -15.02
CA ILE A 25 1.70 -18.39 -14.51
C ILE A 25 2.25 -19.65 -13.83
N VAL A 26 1.47 -20.31 -12.96
CA VAL A 26 1.89 -21.53 -12.29
C VAL A 26 2.15 -22.64 -13.31
N LYS A 27 1.30 -22.78 -14.34
CA LYS A 27 1.47 -23.80 -15.38
C LYS A 27 2.70 -23.57 -16.26
N VAL A 28 3.02 -22.32 -16.59
CA VAL A 28 4.13 -21.99 -17.49
C VAL A 28 5.47 -21.87 -16.76
N TYR A 29 5.47 -21.40 -15.51
CA TYR A 29 6.69 -21.06 -14.77
C TYR A 29 6.90 -21.86 -13.48
N GLY A 30 5.93 -22.67 -13.04
CA GLY A 30 6.00 -23.44 -11.78
C GLY A 30 6.92 -24.66 -11.82
N SER A 31 7.37 -25.10 -13.00
CA SER A 31 8.32 -26.21 -13.12
C SER A 31 9.74 -25.77 -12.77
N THR A 32 10.13 -25.88 -11.50
CA THR A 32 11.54 -25.77 -11.09
C THR A 32 11.89 -26.76 -9.97
N SER A 33 12.39 -27.95 -10.34
CA SER A 33 13.16 -28.83 -9.43
C SER A 33 13.98 -29.94 -10.12
N ALA A 34 14.56 -29.72 -11.32
CA ALA A 34 15.52 -30.69 -11.88
C ALA A 34 16.64 -30.15 -12.79
N ASP A 35 16.41 -29.17 -13.68
CA ASP A 35 17.36 -28.98 -14.80
C ASP A 35 18.43 -27.88 -14.63
N SER A 36 18.55 -27.24 -13.46
CA SER A 36 19.56 -26.18 -13.25
C SER A 36 20.96 -26.67 -12.86
N VAL A 37 21.21 -27.99 -12.85
CA VAL A 37 22.54 -28.55 -12.49
C VAL A 37 23.40 -28.92 -13.72
N ASN A 38 22.82 -29.10 -14.90
CA ASN A 38 23.58 -29.59 -16.08
C ASN A 38 24.11 -28.50 -17.02
N SER A 39 23.74 -27.24 -16.87
CA SER A 39 24.14 -26.16 -17.79
C SER A 39 25.51 -25.51 -17.47
N ALA A 40 26.20 -25.98 -16.42
CA ALA A 40 27.54 -25.49 -16.05
C ALA A 40 28.70 -26.24 -16.74
N ALA A 41 28.44 -27.33 -17.47
CA ALA A 41 29.50 -28.24 -17.95
C ALA A 41 29.91 -28.08 -19.43
N GLU A 42 29.23 -27.27 -20.25
CA GLU A 42 29.48 -27.20 -21.70
C GLU A 42 30.08 -25.86 -22.20
N PHE A 43 30.94 -25.22 -21.40
CA PHE A 43 31.64 -23.98 -21.77
C PHE A 43 33.14 -24.19 -22.05
N GLN A 44 33.51 -25.25 -22.78
CA GLN A 44 34.82 -25.34 -23.42
C GLN A 44 34.71 -26.07 -24.77
N GLN A 45 34.39 -25.32 -25.83
CA GLN A 45 34.85 -25.48 -27.23
C GLN A 45 33.78 -24.99 -28.21
N GLN A 46 33.95 -23.76 -28.72
CA GLN A 46 33.86 -23.42 -30.16
C GLN A 46 33.82 -21.89 -30.34
N GLU A 47 35.00 -21.29 -30.41
CA GLU A 47 35.21 -20.11 -31.25
C GLU A 47 35.37 -20.57 -32.69
N SER A 48 34.44 -20.20 -33.57
CA SER A 48 34.72 -19.72 -34.95
C SER A 48 33.45 -19.74 -35.81
N ALA A 49 32.81 -18.58 -36.00
CA ALA A 49 32.16 -18.16 -37.24
C ALA A 49 31.41 -16.84 -36.99
N ALA A 50 31.94 -15.76 -37.57
CA ALA A 50 31.37 -14.42 -37.50
C ALA A 50 30.19 -14.27 -38.48
N GLY A 51 29.17 -13.53 -38.05
CA GLY A 51 28.14 -12.94 -38.91
C GLY A 51 26.72 -13.42 -38.61
N THR A 52 25.85 -12.49 -38.17
CA THR A 52 24.38 -12.59 -38.08
C THR A 52 23.73 -13.05 -36.75
N THR A 53 24.34 -12.83 -35.58
CA THR A 53 23.80 -13.31 -34.27
C THR A 53 23.29 -12.24 -33.28
N ASN A 54 23.38 -10.93 -33.57
CA ASN A 54 23.01 -9.91 -32.58
C ASN A 54 21.50 -9.83 -32.26
N ASN A 55 20.60 -9.99 -33.24
CA ASN A 55 19.15 -9.95 -32.98
C ASN A 55 18.61 -11.20 -32.26
N ARG A 56 19.21 -12.38 -32.48
CA ARG A 56 18.82 -13.61 -31.79
C ARG A 56 19.32 -13.66 -30.34
N ARG A 57 20.52 -13.13 -30.05
CA ARG A 57 21.02 -13.00 -28.67
C ARG A 57 20.18 -12.03 -27.84
N ARG A 58 19.78 -10.89 -28.42
CA ARG A 58 18.95 -9.88 -27.76
C ARG A 58 17.54 -10.40 -27.44
N ALA A 59 16.92 -11.15 -28.36
CA ALA A 59 15.64 -11.82 -28.14
C ALA A 59 15.75 -12.91 -27.05
N GLY A 60 16.80 -13.74 -27.07
CA GLY A 60 17.02 -14.79 -26.08
C GLY A 60 17.28 -14.27 -24.66
N GLN A 61 17.97 -13.13 -24.52
CA GLN A 61 18.20 -12.48 -23.22
C GLN A 61 16.97 -11.73 -22.70
N GLN A 62 16.15 -11.12 -23.56
CA GLN A 62 14.85 -10.54 -23.17
C GLN A 62 13.83 -11.60 -22.73
N GLN A 63 13.92 -12.82 -23.24
CA GLN A 63 13.08 -13.95 -22.82
C GLN A 63 13.53 -14.53 -21.46
N GLN A 64 14.80 -14.36 -21.10
CA GLN A 64 15.34 -14.78 -19.80
C GLN A 64 14.93 -13.86 -18.65
N SER A 65 14.72 -12.56 -18.88
CA SER A 65 14.33 -11.63 -17.82
C SER A 65 12.88 -11.82 -17.37
N SER A 66 11.96 -11.91 -18.32
CA SER A 66 10.55 -12.26 -18.07
C SER A 66 10.40 -13.63 -17.41
N SER A 67 11.28 -14.58 -17.73
CA SER A 67 11.27 -15.92 -17.11
C SER A 67 11.55 -15.90 -15.61
N GLN A 68 12.41 -15.00 -15.11
CA GLN A 68 12.74 -14.98 -13.67
C GLN A 68 11.63 -14.38 -12.82
N LEU A 69 11.01 -13.27 -13.26
CA LEU A 69 9.82 -12.73 -12.60
C LEU A 69 8.69 -13.75 -12.59
N GLY A 70 8.43 -14.42 -13.73
CA GLY A 70 7.42 -15.47 -13.83
C GLY A 70 7.67 -16.63 -12.86
N LYS A 71 8.93 -17.07 -12.70
CA LYS A 71 9.31 -18.11 -11.71
C LYS A 71 9.09 -17.65 -10.27
N ALA A 72 9.46 -16.40 -9.94
CA ALA A 72 9.25 -15.85 -8.61
C ALA A 72 7.75 -15.75 -8.26
N MET A 73 6.93 -15.32 -9.23
CA MET A 73 5.48 -15.26 -9.10
C MET A 73 4.87 -16.66 -8.93
N ALA A 74 5.27 -17.63 -9.77
CA ALA A 74 4.80 -19.01 -9.65
C ALA A 74 5.17 -19.64 -8.30
N LEU A 75 6.37 -19.36 -7.77
CA LEU A 75 6.77 -19.77 -6.43
C LEU A 75 5.82 -19.20 -5.39
N VAL A 76 5.57 -17.88 -5.39
CA VAL A 76 4.67 -17.24 -4.42
C VAL A 76 3.25 -17.82 -4.51
N LEU A 77 2.67 -17.90 -5.70
CA LEU A 77 1.32 -18.42 -5.92
C LEU A 77 1.18 -19.87 -5.40
N SER A 78 2.13 -20.74 -5.75
CA SER A 78 2.14 -22.14 -5.33
C SER A 78 2.22 -22.36 -3.82
N GLN A 79 2.76 -21.39 -3.08
CA GLN A 79 3.01 -21.50 -1.63
C GLN A 79 1.99 -20.72 -0.79
N THR A 80 1.11 -19.95 -1.41
CA THR A 80 0.18 -19.02 -0.73
C THR A 80 -1.28 -19.23 -1.10
N SER A 81 -1.65 -20.39 -1.65
CA SER A 81 -3.02 -20.69 -2.10
C SER A 81 -3.56 -19.62 -3.05
N ASP A 82 -2.71 -19.23 -4.02
CA ASP A 82 -2.96 -18.20 -5.03
C ASP A 82 -3.33 -16.82 -4.48
N LEU A 83 -3.00 -16.56 -3.21
CA LEU A 83 -3.36 -15.36 -2.47
C LEU A 83 -4.88 -15.08 -2.53
N SER A 84 -5.71 -16.11 -2.68
CA SER A 84 -7.17 -16.01 -2.84
C SER A 84 -7.82 -15.08 -1.81
N HIS A 85 -7.42 -15.18 -0.54
CA HIS A 85 -7.93 -14.34 0.55
C HIS A 85 -7.55 -12.85 0.48
N LEU A 86 -6.56 -12.48 -0.33
CA LEU A 86 -6.05 -11.11 -0.48
C LEU A 86 -6.45 -10.48 -1.81
N ARG A 87 -6.88 -11.29 -2.79
CA ARG A 87 -7.19 -10.85 -4.16
C ARG A 87 -8.44 -9.96 -4.24
N ARG A 88 -8.41 -9.06 -5.24
CA ARG A 88 -9.42 -8.00 -5.45
C ARG A 88 -10.82 -8.55 -5.77
N ASP A 89 -10.92 -9.76 -6.33
CA ASP A 89 -12.18 -10.37 -6.76
C ASP A 89 -13.00 -10.97 -5.61
N CYS A 90 -12.42 -11.09 -4.40
CA CYS A 90 -13.13 -11.56 -3.20
C CYS A 90 -13.90 -10.44 -2.46
N ILE A 91 -14.06 -9.26 -3.08
CA ILE A 91 -14.87 -8.18 -2.54
C ILE A 91 -16.35 -8.49 -2.81
N PRO A 92 -17.19 -8.83 -1.81
CA PRO A 92 -18.61 -8.53 -1.93
C PRO A 92 -18.71 -7.00 -2.05
N SER A 93 -18.94 -6.52 -3.27
CA SER A 93 -19.21 -5.10 -3.49
C SER A 93 -20.36 -4.71 -2.57
N THR A 94 -20.18 -3.66 -1.76
CA THR A 94 -21.23 -3.14 -0.86
C THR A 94 -22.45 -2.60 -1.62
N SER A 95 -22.42 -2.60 -2.95
CA SER A 95 -23.58 -2.41 -3.82
C SER A 95 -24.33 -3.71 -4.19
N SER A 96 -23.68 -4.88 -4.13
CA SER A 96 -24.26 -6.17 -4.55
C SER A 96 -25.02 -6.87 -3.42
N SER A 97 -24.69 -6.59 -2.15
CA SER A 97 -25.40 -7.14 -0.99
C SER A 97 -26.85 -6.62 -0.87
N ALA A 98 -27.13 -5.45 -1.46
CA ALA A 98 -28.49 -4.89 -1.54
C ALA A 98 -29.30 -5.46 -2.71
N ALA A 99 -28.64 -5.89 -3.81
CA ALA A 99 -29.31 -6.44 -4.97
C ALA A 99 -29.75 -7.91 -4.78
N ALA A 100 -28.98 -8.69 -3.99
CA ALA A 100 -29.30 -10.09 -3.71
C ALA A 100 -30.58 -10.27 -2.86
N ALA A 101 -30.97 -9.26 -2.07
CA ALA A 101 -32.21 -9.28 -1.29
C ALA A 101 -33.47 -8.97 -2.12
N ALA A 102 -33.33 -8.46 -3.36
CA ALA A 102 -34.45 -8.03 -4.19
C ALA A 102 -34.78 -8.97 -5.37
N ALA A 103 -33.96 -9.99 -5.65
CA ALA A 103 -34.16 -10.92 -6.77
C ALA A 103 -34.85 -12.24 -6.39
N GLY A 104 -35.59 -12.24 -5.28
CA GLY A 104 -36.47 -13.34 -4.88
C GLY A 104 -37.76 -13.36 -5.67
N SER A 105 -37.71 -13.60 -6.99
CA SER A 105 -38.81 -14.19 -7.77
C SER A 105 -38.50 -14.24 -9.27
N SER A 106 -38.64 -15.44 -9.84
CA SER A 106 -39.13 -15.77 -11.19
C SER A 106 -38.19 -16.45 -12.20
N SER A 107 -38.71 -17.59 -12.67
CA SER A 107 -38.54 -18.33 -13.93
C SER A 107 -37.21 -18.99 -14.30
N THR A 108 -37.29 -20.32 -14.28
CA THR A 108 -36.54 -21.31 -15.05
C THR A 108 -36.49 -21.01 -16.55
N THR A 109 -35.29 -20.97 -17.12
CA THR A 109 -35.04 -21.33 -18.52
C THR A 109 -33.68 -22.00 -18.66
N SER A 110 -33.72 -23.22 -19.18
CA SER A 110 -32.59 -24.07 -19.55
C SER A 110 -31.94 -23.60 -20.85
N THR A 111 -30.64 -23.34 -20.85
CA THR A 111 -29.83 -23.24 -22.09
C THR A 111 -28.47 -23.91 -21.90
N ASN A 112 -28.12 -24.72 -22.91
CA ASN A 112 -26.96 -25.61 -23.02
C ASN A 112 -25.57 -24.92 -22.94
N PRO A 113 -24.49 -25.65 -22.59
CA PRO A 113 -23.14 -25.12 -22.57
C PRO A 113 -22.56 -25.10 -23.99
N GLY A 114 -22.44 -23.91 -24.58
CA GLY A 114 -21.78 -23.68 -25.86
C GLY A 114 -20.34 -23.21 -25.66
N VAL A 115 -19.38 -24.08 -25.99
CA VAL A 115 -18.02 -23.82 -26.49
C VAL A 115 -17.48 -22.40 -26.30
N PHE A 116 -16.70 -22.17 -25.24
CA PHE A 116 -15.78 -21.04 -25.17
C PHE A 116 -14.46 -21.43 -25.84
N SER A 117 -14.19 -20.81 -26.98
CA SER A 117 -12.90 -20.82 -27.66
C SER A 117 -11.82 -20.28 -26.70
N ALA A 118 -10.76 -21.05 -26.48
CA ALA A 118 -9.61 -20.65 -25.66
C ALA A 118 -8.89 -19.45 -26.29
N THR A 119 -9.30 -18.24 -25.90
CA THR A 119 -8.48 -17.04 -26.09
C THR A 119 -7.19 -17.24 -25.28
N ALA A 120 -6.04 -17.20 -25.94
CA ALA A 120 -4.75 -17.29 -25.28
C ALA A 120 -4.65 -16.18 -24.23
N ILE A 121 -4.64 -16.57 -22.96
CA ILE A 121 -4.39 -15.67 -21.84
C ILE A 121 -2.90 -15.32 -21.91
N GLU A 122 -2.57 -14.09 -22.29
CA GLU A 122 -1.18 -13.63 -22.35
C GLU A 122 -0.93 -12.66 -21.19
N VAL A 123 -0.23 -13.15 -20.16
CA VAL A 123 0.23 -12.30 -19.05
C VAL A 123 1.41 -11.46 -19.55
N ASN A 124 1.26 -10.14 -19.57
CA ASN A 124 2.31 -9.23 -20.04
C ASN A 124 3.39 -9.02 -18.98
N LEU A 125 4.28 -10.00 -18.84
CA LEU A 125 5.40 -9.96 -17.89
C LEU A 125 6.32 -8.76 -18.07
N LYS A 126 6.41 -8.21 -19.30
CA LYS A 126 7.21 -7.00 -19.57
C LYS A 126 6.60 -5.77 -18.88
N SER A 127 5.29 -5.63 -18.93
CA SER A 127 4.58 -4.56 -18.21
C SER A 127 4.73 -4.74 -16.70
N MET A 128 4.64 -5.97 -16.20
CA MET A 128 4.80 -6.27 -14.77
C MET A 128 6.23 -5.99 -14.27
N GLU A 129 7.24 -6.27 -15.10
CA GLU A 129 8.64 -5.94 -14.81
C GLU A 129 8.85 -4.42 -14.73
N LEU A 130 8.27 -3.65 -15.66
CA LEU A 130 8.30 -2.17 -15.59
C LEU A 130 7.62 -1.64 -14.32
N GLN A 131 6.49 -2.26 -13.94
CA GLN A 131 5.79 -1.92 -12.71
C GLN A 131 6.63 -2.26 -11.47
N LEU A 132 7.31 -3.41 -11.46
CA LEU A 132 8.22 -3.80 -10.39
C LEU A 132 9.35 -2.78 -10.23
N GLN A 133 9.99 -2.38 -11.34
CA GLN A 133 11.02 -1.35 -11.32
C GLN A 133 10.49 -0.04 -10.74
N ALA A 134 9.30 0.40 -11.16
CA ALA A 134 8.67 1.61 -10.64
C ALA A 134 8.37 1.53 -9.14
N LEU A 135 7.94 0.37 -8.63
CA LEU A 135 7.66 0.15 -7.21
C LEU A 135 8.94 0.10 -6.35
N CYS A 136 10.07 -0.32 -6.93
CA CYS A 136 11.37 -0.32 -6.26
C CYS A 136 12.01 1.08 -6.17
N LEU A 137 11.72 1.97 -7.12
CA LEU A 137 12.38 3.30 -7.22
C LEU A 137 12.38 4.12 -5.92
N PRO A 138 11.28 4.25 -5.16
CA PRO A 138 11.28 5.01 -3.91
C PRO A 138 12.30 4.50 -2.90
N PHE A 139 12.43 3.18 -2.77
CA PHE A 139 13.41 2.57 -1.89
C PHE A 139 14.84 2.86 -2.38
N LEU A 140 15.08 2.69 -3.68
CA LEU A 140 16.39 2.94 -4.29
C LEU A 140 16.81 4.41 -4.15
N ARG A 141 15.87 5.35 -4.31
CA ARG A 141 16.11 6.79 -4.10
C ARG A 141 16.53 7.08 -2.66
N VAL A 142 15.82 6.54 -1.67
CA VAL A 142 16.16 6.72 -0.25
C VAL A 142 17.51 6.08 0.06
N ALA A 143 17.76 4.86 -0.40
CA ALA A 143 19.05 4.19 -0.24
C ALA A 143 20.20 5.00 -0.87
N ALA A 144 19.98 5.59 -2.05
CA ALA A 144 20.96 6.43 -2.73
C ALA A 144 21.25 7.72 -1.95
N LEU A 145 20.22 8.39 -1.44
CA LEU A 145 20.38 9.57 -0.58
C LEU A 145 21.14 9.22 0.72
N LEU A 146 20.86 8.07 1.32
CA LEU A 146 21.58 7.59 2.49
C LEU A 146 23.06 7.32 2.16
N ARG A 147 23.35 6.65 1.04
CA ARG A 147 24.72 6.42 0.56
C ARG A 147 25.46 7.74 0.34
N GLN A 148 24.84 8.71 -0.34
CA GLN A 148 25.40 10.04 -0.53
C GLN A 148 25.68 10.73 0.82
N HIS A 149 24.75 10.68 1.76
CA HIS A 149 24.90 11.33 3.07
C HIS A 149 26.05 10.72 3.88
N LEU A 150 26.13 9.39 3.92
CA LEU A 150 27.09 8.65 4.73
C LEU A 150 28.51 8.65 4.13
N TYR A 151 28.61 8.44 2.81
CA TYR A 151 29.89 8.24 2.13
C TYR A 151 30.35 9.43 1.29
N ARG A 152 29.54 10.50 1.20
CA ARG A 152 29.83 11.73 0.41
C ARG A 152 30.10 11.45 -1.08
N HIS A 153 29.67 10.30 -1.59
CA HIS A 153 29.81 9.97 -3.00
C HIS A 153 28.82 10.79 -3.84
N GLU A 154 29.26 11.32 -4.97
CA GLU A 154 28.41 12.11 -5.86
C GLU A 154 27.22 11.30 -6.38
N MET A 155 26.07 11.95 -6.50
CA MET A 155 24.84 11.34 -7.01
C MET A 155 24.96 11.07 -8.51
N PRO A 156 24.40 9.96 -9.02
CA PRO A 156 24.43 9.67 -10.44
C PRO A 156 23.57 10.65 -11.23
N GLU A 157 24.05 11.11 -12.38
CA GLU A 157 23.24 11.90 -13.30
C GLU A 157 22.22 11.01 -14.02
N ILE A 158 20.94 11.40 -13.95
CA ILE A 158 19.83 10.69 -14.58
C ILE A 158 19.35 11.53 -15.76
N SER A 159 19.83 11.20 -16.97
CA SER A 159 19.50 11.95 -18.19
C SER A 159 18.04 11.77 -18.66
N ALA A 160 17.38 10.68 -18.26
CA ALA A 160 16.00 10.40 -18.59
C ALA A 160 15.31 9.57 -17.49
N PRO A 161 14.00 9.78 -17.21
CA PRO A 161 13.29 9.05 -16.16
C PRO A 161 13.34 7.52 -16.30
N GLY A 162 13.30 7.00 -17.53
CA GLY A 162 13.37 5.55 -17.79
C GLY A 162 14.70 4.90 -17.43
N LEU A 163 15.77 5.69 -17.26
CA LEU A 163 17.10 5.18 -16.89
C LEU A 163 17.34 5.21 -15.38
N GLU A 164 16.46 5.87 -14.62
CA GLU A 164 16.65 6.11 -13.18
C GLU A 164 16.89 4.82 -12.41
N PHE A 165 16.04 3.81 -12.63
CA PHE A 165 16.12 2.54 -11.91
C PHE A 165 17.50 1.88 -12.09
N VAL A 166 17.93 1.75 -13.34
CA VAL A 166 19.21 1.11 -13.68
C VAL A 166 20.39 1.92 -13.11
N ARG A 167 20.34 3.25 -13.20
CA ARG A 167 21.39 4.14 -12.65
C ARG A 167 21.49 4.01 -11.14
N LEU A 168 20.37 3.94 -10.43
CA LEU A 168 20.35 3.79 -8.97
C LEU A 168 20.83 2.41 -8.53
N VAL A 169 20.47 1.34 -9.25
CA VAL A 169 20.99 -0.02 -8.97
C VAL A 169 22.51 -0.05 -9.08
N TYR A 170 23.09 0.47 -10.17
CA TYR A 170 24.55 0.53 -10.31
C TYR A 170 25.20 1.44 -9.27
N TYR A 171 24.60 2.60 -9.01
CA TYR A 171 25.06 3.51 -7.97
C TYR A 171 25.04 2.88 -6.58
N LEU A 172 24.12 1.97 -6.31
CA LEU A 172 24.03 1.22 -5.05
C LEU A 172 24.85 -0.08 -5.06
N GLU A 173 25.60 -0.34 -6.14
CA GLU A 173 26.39 -1.57 -6.34
C GLU A 173 25.56 -2.84 -6.18
N LEU A 174 24.29 -2.77 -6.59
CA LEU A 174 23.37 -3.89 -6.51
C LEU A 174 23.61 -4.92 -7.65
N VAL A 175 24.37 -4.57 -8.67
CA VAL A 175 24.79 -5.51 -9.70
C VAL A 175 26.29 -5.34 -9.89
N THR A 176 27.03 -6.44 -9.79
CA THR A 176 28.50 -6.46 -9.90
C THR A 176 28.98 -6.75 -11.32
N ASP A 177 28.15 -7.40 -12.14
CA ASP A 177 28.48 -7.76 -13.52
C ASP A 177 27.92 -6.73 -14.51
N SER A 178 28.66 -6.43 -15.58
CA SER A 178 28.18 -5.56 -16.64
C SER A 178 26.95 -6.17 -17.32
N MET A 179 25.82 -5.47 -17.22
CA MET A 179 24.55 -5.90 -17.79
C MET A 179 24.11 -4.88 -18.85
N ASP A 180 23.72 -5.36 -20.03
CA ASP A 180 23.28 -4.53 -21.14
C ASP A 180 22.07 -3.66 -20.74
N TRP A 181 22.16 -2.35 -21.01
CA TRP A 181 21.18 -1.34 -20.60
C TRP A 181 19.75 -1.62 -21.09
N ASP A 182 19.61 -2.33 -22.22
CA ASP A 182 18.31 -2.67 -22.83
C ASP A 182 17.67 -3.96 -22.26
N CYS A 183 18.38 -4.66 -21.37
CA CYS A 183 18.04 -6.01 -20.91
C CYS A 183 18.12 -6.15 -19.38
N PHE A 184 17.99 -5.04 -18.65
CA PHE A 184 18.08 -5.08 -17.18
C PHE A 184 16.92 -5.88 -16.57
N ASN A 185 17.26 -6.82 -15.69
CA ASN A 185 16.32 -7.64 -14.95
C ASN A 185 16.38 -7.29 -13.46
N ALA A 186 15.29 -6.76 -12.92
CA ALA A 186 15.20 -6.42 -11.50
C ALA A 186 15.39 -7.63 -10.59
N SER A 187 15.00 -8.84 -11.02
CA SER A 187 15.21 -10.05 -10.22
C SER A 187 16.68 -10.42 -10.07
N LYS A 188 17.53 -10.11 -11.07
CA LYS A 188 18.99 -10.29 -10.96
C LYS A 188 19.64 -9.28 -10.03
N GLY A 189 19.20 -8.03 -10.08
CA GLY A 189 19.75 -6.95 -9.26
C GLY A 189 19.17 -6.86 -7.85
N LEU A 190 18.20 -7.69 -7.48
CA LEU A 190 17.53 -7.63 -6.16
C LEU A 190 17.48 -8.98 -5.42
N CYS A 191 18.02 -10.07 -5.99
CA CYS A 191 18.23 -11.37 -5.32
C CYS A 191 19.68 -11.52 -4.84
N PHE A 192 19.93 -11.34 -3.54
CA PHE A 192 21.27 -11.02 -3.03
C PHE A 192 22.03 -12.10 -2.27
N ILE A 193 21.58 -13.34 -2.24
CA ILE A 193 22.41 -14.39 -1.63
C ILE A 193 22.36 -15.60 -2.54
N PRO A 194 23.47 -15.88 -3.26
CA PRO A 194 23.62 -17.14 -3.98
C PRO A 194 23.30 -18.31 -3.04
N GLY A 195 22.40 -19.19 -3.45
CA GLY A 195 21.98 -20.34 -2.65
C GLY A 195 20.78 -20.13 -1.71
N THR A 196 20.23 -18.91 -1.58
CA THR A 196 18.94 -18.70 -0.87
C THR A 196 17.77 -18.41 -1.79
N GLU A 197 17.95 -18.65 -3.09
CA GLU A 197 17.00 -18.27 -4.15
C GLU A 197 15.61 -18.89 -3.96
N THR A 198 15.54 -20.06 -3.34
CA THR A 198 14.30 -20.79 -3.06
C THR A 198 13.94 -20.81 -1.58
N THR A 199 14.93 -21.01 -0.69
CA THR A 199 14.70 -21.21 0.75
C THR A 199 14.13 -19.99 1.44
N LEU A 200 14.64 -18.79 1.13
CA LEU A 200 14.22 -17.55 1.78
C LEU A 200 12.80 -17.10 1.33
N PRO A 201 12.46 -17.12 0.04
CA PRO A 201 11.10 -16.85 -0.41
C PRO A 201 10.06 -17.84 0.13
N LEU A 202 10.42 -19.14 0.20
CA LEU A 202 9.57 -20.16 0.81
C LEU A 202 9.28 -19.83 2.27
N PHE A 203 10.31 -19.49 3.04
CA PHE A 203 10.15 -19.10 4.44
C PHE A 203 9.23 -17.87 4.60
N TRP A 204 9.36 -16.86 3.74
CA TRP A 204 8.47 -15.69 3.80
C TRP A 204 7.04 -15.98 3.39
N CYS A 205 6.82 -16.85 2.40
CA CYS A 205 5.48 -17.30 2.05
C CYS A 205 4.82 -18.03 3.24
N GLN A 206 5.56 -18.90 3.93
CA GLN A 206 5.08 -19.55 5.15
C GLN A 206 4.74 -18.54 6.24
N GLN A 207 5.63 -17.58 6.52
CA GLN A 207 5.36 -16.51 7.48
C GLN A 207 4.12 -15.70 7.11
N LEU A 208 3.95 -15.34 5.82
CA LEU A 208 2.78 -14.61 5.34
C LEU A 208 1.48 -15.39 5.58
N MET A 209 1.50 -16.72 5.40
CA MET A 209 0.34 -17.58 5.67
C MET A 209 0.07 -17.78 7.17
N GLU A 210 1.11 -17.66 8.01
CA GLU A 210 0.99 -17.76 9.48
C GLU A 210 0.62 -16.44 10.17
N VAL A 211 0.70 -15.31 9.45
CA VAL A 211 0.42 -13.97 9.96
C VAL A 211 -1.06 -13.86 10.38
N ARG A 212 -1.28 -13.66 11.69
CA ARG A 212 -2.60 -13.61 12.37
C ARG A 212 -3.27 -12.22 12.58
N PRO A 213 -2.96 -11.11 11.87
CA PRO A 213 -3.92 -10.01 11.78
C PRO A 213 -5.17 -10.47 11.00
N PRO A 214 -6.32 -9.79 11.17
CA PRO A 214 -7.47 -9.98 10.29
C PRO A 214 -7.05 -9.82 8.81
N ALA A 215 -7.59 -10.65 7.92
CA ALA A 215 -7.27 -10.62 6.48
C ALA A 215 -7.41 -9.22 5.88
N ASP A 216 -8.34 -8.40 6.41
CA ASP A 216 -8.51 -7.01 6.03
C ASP A 216 -7.27 -6.13 6.27
N THR A 217 -6.55 -6.30 7.38
CA THR A 217 -5.34 -5.52 7.67
C THR A 217 -4.20 -5.89 6.74
N VAL A 218 -4.00 -7.20 6.48
CA VAL A 218 -2.98 -7.67 5.54
C VAL A 218 -3.32 -7.21 4.12
N ARG A 219 -4.61 -7.28 3.75
CA ARG A 219 -5.14 -6.81 2.47
C ARG A 219 -4.92 -5.31 2.30
N GLU A 220 -5.25 -4.47 3.28
CA GLU A 220 -4.95 -3.04 3.22
C GLU A 220 -3.45 -2.79 3.04
N LEU A 221 -2.61 -3.49 3.80
CA LEU A 221 -1.16 -3.30 3.71
C LEU A 221 -0.56 -3.72 2.36
N VAL A 222 -1.14 -4.72 1.68
CA VAL A 222 -0.65 -5.25 0.39
C VAL A 222 -1.31 -4.58 -0.82
N LEU A 223 -2.61 -4.26 -0.75
CA LEU A 223 -3.38 -3.65 -1.85
C LEU A 223 -3.42 -2.12 -1.81
N ILE A 224 -3.41 -1.49 -0.63
CA ILE A 224 -3.50 -0.02 -0.52
C ILE A 224 -2.10 0.59 -0.62
N ASN A 225 -1.06 -0.12 -0.17
CA ASN A 225 0.32 0.37 -0.26
C ASN A 225 1.01 0.14 -1.61
N GLN A 226 0.25 0.06 -2.71
CA GLN A 226 0.80 0.09 -4.06
C GLN A 226 1.33 1.49 -4.44
N HIS A 227 2.10 2.12 -3.56
CA HIS A 227 2.64 3.46 -3.76
C HIS A 227 3.87 3.38 -4.66
N SER A 228 3.64 3.27 -5.98
CA SER A 228 4.64 3.70 -6.96
C SER A 228 5.00 5.19 -6.77
N LEU A 229 4.11 5.94 -6.10
CA LEU A 229 4.30 7.33 -5.70
C LEU A 229 4.10 7.45 -4.18
N TRP A 230 5.22 7.57 -3.45
CA TRP A 230 5.18 7.94 -2.04
C TRP A 230 4.87 9.43 -1.96
N GLN A 231 3.62 9.75 -1.68
CA GLN A 231 3.25 11.11 -1.33
C GLN A 231 3.52 11.31 0.16
N GLN A 232 3.96 12.52 0.52
CA GLN A 232 4.04 12.90 1.91
C GLN A 232 2.65 12.68 2.54
N PRO A 233 2.55 12.05 3.73
CA PRO A 233 1.28 11.93 4.42
C PRO A 233 0.62 13.30 4.57
N ARG A 234 -0.69 13.37 4.35
CA ARG A 234 -1.46 14.60 4.50
C ARG A 234 -2.73 14.34 5.28
N LEU A 235 -3.20 15.36 5.97
CA LEU A 235 -4.52 15.32 6.59
C LEU A 235 -5.59 15.39 5.50
N LEU A 236 -6.76 14.83 5.81
CA LEU A 236 -7.94 14.90 4.96
C LEU A 236 -8.24 16.36 4.61
N GLU A 237 -8.33 16.67 3.32
CA GLU A 237 -8.69 18.01 2.87
C GLU A 237 -10.11 18.34 3.33
N LEU A 238 -10.24 19.50 3.97
CA LEU A 238 -11.49 19.96 4.54
C LEU A 238 -12.13 21.03 3.66
N PRO A 239 -13.47 21.07 3.54
CA PRO A 239 -14.16 22.13 2.79
C PRO A 239 -13.95 23.47 3.48
N ARG A 240 -13.93 24.55 2.68
CA ARG A 240 -13.75 25.91 3.17
C ARG A 240 -14.88 26.31 4.12
N GLU A 241 -16.12 26.07 3.73
CA GLU A 241 -17.30 26.41 4.55
C GLU A 241 -17.58 25.29 5.54
N TYR A 242 -17.64 25.62 6.84
CA TYR A 242 -17.90 24.62 7.88
C TYR A 242 -19.26 23.94 7.74
N GLU A 243 -20.28 24.68 7.31
CA GLU A 243 -21.64 24.21 7.12
C GLU A 243 -21.72 22.96 6.24
N ARG A 244 -20.87 22.86 5.22
CA ARG A 244 -20.78 21.67 4.35
C ARG A 244 -20.36 20.44 5.13
N LEU A 245 -19.35 20.59 5.99
CA LEU A 245 -18.85 19.51 6.83
C LEU A 245 -19.88 19.12 7.89
N PHE A 246 -20.49 20.12 8.54
CA PHE A 246 -21.56 19.91 9.51
C PHE A 246 -22.71 19.12 8.87
N THR A 247 -23.30 19.63 7.79
CA THR A 247 -24.46 19.01 7.12
C THR A 247 -24.16 17.58 6.64
N TYR A 248 -22.94 17.33 6.15
CA TYR A 248 -22.57 16.00 5.66
C TYR A 248 -22.46 14.96 6.78
N TYR A 249 -21.84 15.31 7.92
CA TYR A 249 -21.56 14.38 9.02
C TYR A 249 -22.58 14.42 10.15
N HIS A 250 -23.46 15.42 10.19
CA HIS A 250 -24.54 15.51 11.15
C HIS A 250 -25.45 14.28 11.04
N GLU A 251 -25.85 13.73 12.19
CA GLU A 251 -26.72 12.55 12.32
C GLU A 251 -26.24 11.26 11.66
N ARG A 252 -25.00 11.19 11.15
CA ARG A 252 -24.47 9.93 10.63
C ARG A 252 -24.19 8.93 11.75
N PRO A 253 -24.58 7.66 11.60
CA PRO A 253 -24.33 6.63 12.61
C PRO A 253 -22.85 6.22 12.64
N CYS A 254 -22.38 5.84 13.83
CA CYS A 254 -21.09 5.17 14.00
C CYS A 254 -21.09 3.84 13.22
N LEU A 255 -19.98 3.51 12.56
CA LEU A 255 -19.85 2.27 11.79
C LEU A 255 -19.78 1.01 12.66
N ASN A 256 -19.42 1.14 13.94
CA ASN A 256 -19.29 0.01 14.86
C ASN A 256 -20.58 -0.28 15.63
N CYS A 257 -21.20 0.74 16.23
CA CYS A 257 -22.40 0.55 17.06
C CYS A 257 -23.72 0.93 16.36
N TYR A 258 -23.66 1.49 15.15
CA TYR A 258 -24.82 1.97 14.37
C TYR A 258 -25.70 3.01 15.07
N LYS A 259 -25.23 3.57 16.20
CA LYS A 259 -25.88 4.68 16.90
C LYS A 259 -25.30 6.00 16.41
N VAL A 260 -26.13 7.03 16.36
CA VAL A 260 -25.68 8.41 16.11
C VAL A 260 -24.90 8.89 17.33
N PRO A 261 -23.60 9.20 17.20
CA PRO A 261 -22.82 9.73 18.31
C PRO A 261 -23.37 11.09 18.75
N LYS A 262 -23.41 11.36 20.06
CA LYS A 262 -23.79 12.69 20.58
C LYS A 262 -22.80 13.78 20.12
N GLU A 263 -21.54 13.40 19.99
CA GLU A 263 -20.45 14.23 19.48
C GLU A 263 -19.83 13.50 18.29
N SER A 264 -20.38 13.71 17.09
CA SER A 264 -19.84 13.12 15.85
C SER A 264 -18.40 13.58 15.66
N SER A 265 -17.46 12.64 15.71
CA SER A 265 -16.03 12.93 15.60
C SER A 265 -15.45 12.20 14.40
N ILE A 266 -14.73 12.92 13.54
CA ILE A 266 -14.11 12.35 12.34
C ILE A 266 -12.59 12.30 12.48
N CYS A 267 -11.99 11.20 12.08
CA CYS A 267 -10.53 11.07 12.01
C CYS A 267 -9.98 11.81 10.79
N LEU A 268 -9.12 12.80 10.99
CA LEU A 268 -8.53 13.57 9.88
C LEU A 268 -7.45 12.79 9.11
N LEU A 269 -7.09 11.59 9.54
CA LEU A 269 -6.14 10.73 8.82
C LEU A 269 -6.83 9.86 7.76
N CYS A 270 -8.08 9.45 8.00
CA CYS A 270 -8.79 8.48 7.15
C CYS A 270 -10.27 8.82 6.86
N GLY A 271 -10.82 9.87 7.47
CA GLY A 271 -12.23 10.27 7.31
C GLY A 271 -13.26 9.43 8.07
N THR A 272 -12.84 8.41 8.84
CA THR A 272 -13.76 7.53 9.57
C THR A 272 -14.44 8.27 10.74
N ILE A 273 -15.74 8.07 10.91
CA ILE A 273 -16.51 8.53 12.08
C ILE A 273 -16.27 7.58 13.25
N VAL A 274 -15.87 8.11 14.40
CA VAL A 274 -15.59 7.35 15.63
C VAL A 274 -16.37 7.87 16.82
N CYS A 275 -16.76 6.99 17.74
CA CYS A 275 -17.25 7.37 19.05
C CYS A 275 -16.06 7.82 19.92
N LEU A 276 -15.94 9.13 20.12
CA LEU A 276 -14.85 9.72 20.89
C LEU A 276 -15.04 9.50 22.39
N LYS A 277 -16.12 10.04 22.96
CA LYS A 277 -16.37 10.02 24.41
C LYS A 277 -17.29 8.88 24.88
N GLN A 278 -18.09 8.30 23.99
CA GLN A 278 -19.13 7.34 24.38
C GLN A 278 -18.56 5.94 24.64
N ASN A 279 -19.01 5.28 25.71
CA ASN A 279 -18.62 3.91 26.04
C ASN A 279 -19.27 2.84 25.12
N CYS A 280 -20.12 3.22 24.16
CA CYS A 280 -20.84 2.27 23.31
C CYS A 280 -19.95 1.41 22.42
N CYS A 281 -18.74 1.89 22.11
CA CYS A 281 -17.74 1.19 21.29
C CYS A 281 -16.45 0.91 22.09
N ALA A 282 -16.53 0.92 23.42
CA ALA A 282 -15.37 0.67 24.26
C ALA A 282 -15.13 -0.84 24.42
N GLU A 283 -13.87 -1.27 24.24
CA GLU A 283 -13.44 -2.66 24.40
C GLU A 283 -12.25 -2.71 25.37
N ASN A 284 -12.30 -3.59 26.38
CA ASN A 284 -11.25 -3.70 27.42
C ASN A 284 -10.92 -2.33 28.05
N ASP A 285 -11.99 -1.57 28.34
CA ASP A 285 -11.99 -0.17 28.78
C ASP A 285 -11.31 0.83 27.80
N CYS A 286 -10.91 0.43 26.61
CA CYS A 286 -10.30 1.32 25.61
C CYS A 286 -11.40 1.91 24.71
N CYS A 287 -11.51 3.25 24.66
CA CYS A 287 -12.45 3.92 23.76
C CYS A 287 -12.08 3.67 22.29
N GLU A 288 -13.08 3.69 21.42
CA GLU A 288 -12.90 3.49 19.98
C GLU A 288 -11.86 4.43 19.39
N ALA A 289 -11.90 5.73 19.72
CA ALA A 289 -10.94 6.70 19.19
C ALA A 289 -9.48 6.34 19.53
N VAL A 290 -9.21 5.90 20.77
CA VAL A 290 -7.87 5.47 21.19
C VAL A 290 -7.45 4.22 20.42
N ARG A 291 -8.33 3.22 20.30
CA ARG A 291 -8.06 2.00 19.52
C ARG A 291 -7.81 2.32 18.04
N HIS A 292 -8.61 3.21 17.47
CA HIS A 292 -8.49 3.67 16.08
C HIS A 292 -7.13 4.33 15.82
N THR A 293 -6.56 5.06 16.79
CA THR A 293 -5.21 5.62 16.61
C THR A 293 -4.15 4.56 16.35
N LEU A 294 -4.28 3.37 16.95
CA LEU A 294 -3.31 2.28 16.81
C LEU A 294 -3.32 1.70 15.38
N SER A 295 -4.51 1.53 14.81
CA SER A 295 -4.66 0.96 13.46
C SER A 295 -4.49 2.01 12.35
N CYS A 296 -4.94 3.25 12.56
CA CYS A 296 -4.96 4.27 11.50
C CYS A 296 -3.72 5.18 11.49
N GLY A 297 -3.18 5.54 12.66
CA GLY A 297 -2.15 6.58 12.77
C GLY A 297 -0.94 6.20 13.61
N GLY A 298 -0.68 4.89 13.80
CA GLY A 298 0.49 4.40 14.54
C GLY A 298 0.55 4.86 16.01
N GLY A 299 -0.62 5.05 16.63
CA GLY A 299 -0.77 5.54 18.00
C GLY A 299 -0.93 7.05 18.14
N ILE A 300 -1.03 7.80 17.03
CA ILE A 300 -1.45 9.21 17.02
C ILE A 300 -2.75 9.33 16.21
N GLY A 301 -3.74 10.03 16.74
CA GLY A 301 -4.99 10.31 16.03
C GLY A 301 -5.37 11.79 16.16
N ILE A 302 -5.90 12.35 15.09
CA ILE A 302 -6.35 13.75 15.04
C ILE A 302 -7.82 13.73 14.67
N PHE A 303 -8.66 14.19 15.58
CA PHE A 303 -10.11 14.08 15.46
C PHE A 303 -10.74 15.47 15.43
N LEU A 304 -11.56 15.74 14.41
CA LEU A 304 -12.42 16.90 14.37
C LEU A 304 -13.78 16.53 14.97
N VAL A 305 -14.16 17.20 16.06
CA VAL A 305 -15.48 17.08 16.67
C VAL A 305 -16.45 17.99 15.92
N VAL A 306 -17.33 17.41 15.11
CA VAL A 306 -18.26 18.12 14.21
C VAL A 306 -19.34 18.89 14.99
N THR A 307 -19.61 18.56 16.24
CA THR A 307 -20.59 19.31 17.04
C THR A 307 -20.00 20.54 17.72
N SER A 308 -18.67 20.62 17.84
CA SER A 308 -18.00 21.68 18.62
C SER A 308 -16.82 22.34 17.90
N THR A 309 -16.53 21.97 16.65
CA THR A 309 -15.45 22.48 15.79
C THR A 309 -14.01 22.18 16.23
N TYR A 310 -13.81 21.70 17.46
CA TYR A 310 -12.48 21.49 18.01
C TYR A 310 -11.78 20.26 17.44
N ILE A 311 -10.46 20.38 17.41
CA ILE A 311 -9.53 19.30 17.17
C ILE A 311 -9.09 18.70 18.51
N ILE A 312 -9.25 17.39 18.62
CA ILE A 312 -8.70 16.58 19.70
C ILE A 312 -7.59 15.73 19.13
N VAL A 313 -6.40 15.85 19.71
CA VAL A 313 -5.23 15.05 19.35
C VAL A 313 -5.06 13.98 20.42
N ILE A 314 -5.06 12.71 20.00
CA ILE A 314 -4.80 11.56 20.86
C ILE A 314 -3.41 11.02 20.55
N ARG A 315 -2.63 10.74 21.58
CA ARG A 315 -1.33 10.07 21.50
C ARG A 315 -1.24 8.99 22.56
N GLY A 316 -1.24 7.73 22.14
CA GLY A 316 -1.38 6.59 23.04
C GLY A 316 -2.70 6.69 23.81
N ARG A 317 -2.64 6.81 25.14
CA ARG A 317 -3.83 6.96 26.01
C ARG A 317 -4.08 8.40 26.48
N ARG A 318 -3.26 9.35 26.01
CA ARG A 318 -3.37 10.77 26.37
C ARG A 318 -4.04 11.54 25.24
N ALA A 319 -4.79 12.56 25.59
CA ALA A 319 -5.46 13.43 24.65
C ALA A 319 -5.26 14.89 25.04
N CYS A 320 -5.27 15.78 24.06
CA CYS A 320 -5.27 17.23 24.29
C CYS A 320 -6.24 17.93 23.34
N LEU A 321 -6.81 19.03 23.82
CA LEU A 321 -7.57 19.97 22.99
C LEU A 321 -6.58 20.89 22.28
N TRP A 322 -6.57 20.85 20.94
CA TRP A 322 -5.67 21.67 20.13
C TRP A 322 -6.27 23.05 19.81
N GLY A 323 -7.59 23.11 19.55
CA GLY A 323 -8.32 24.32 19.15
C GLY A 323 -9.20 24.05 17.93
N SER A 324 -9.84 25.09 17.36
CA SER A 324 -10.63 24.95 16.12
C SER A 324 -9.79 25.20 14.86
N LEU A 325 -10.08 24.49 13.77
CA LEU A 325 -9.57 24.82 12.43
C LEU A 325 -10.44 25.84 11.69
N TYR A 326 -11.64 26.07 12.20
CA TYR A 326 -12.67 26.90 11.59
C TYR A 326 -12.89 28.16 12.44
N LEU A 327 -12.75 29.32 11.80
CA LEU A 327 -12.85 30.64 12.42
C LEU A 327 -13.93 31.47 11.72
N ASP A 328 -14.50 32.44 12.44
CA ASP A 328 -15.37 33.43 11.82
C ASP A 328 -14.56 34.49 11.03
N ASP A 329 -15.25 35.46 10.43
CA ASP A 329 -14.62 36.54 9.66
C ASP A 329 -13.71 37.46 10.50
N PHE A 330 -13.72 37.32 11.83
CA PHE A 330 -12.90 38.07 12.78
C PHE A 330 -11.78 37.20 13.40
N ASP A 331 -11.48 36.05 12.81
CA ASP A 331 -10.51 35.07 13.30
C ASP A 331 -10.82 34.51 14.71
N GLU A 332 -12.10 34.55 15.12
CA GLU A 332 -12.55 34.02 16.40
C GLU A 332 -13.11 32.60 16.28
N GLU A 333 -12.87 31.78 17.31
CA GLU A 333 -13.50 30.46 17.42
C GLU A 333 -14.96 30.60 17.86
N ASP A 334 -15.87 29.83 17.25
CA ASP A 334 -17.25 29.67 17.76
C ASP A 334 -17.41 28.35 18.51
N ARG A 335 -17.08 28.43 19.80
CA ARG A 335 -17.11 27.32 20.74
C ARG A 335 -18.50 26.68 20.82
N ASP A 336 -18.57 25.37 20.58
CA ASP A 336 -19.81 24.60 20.57
C ASP A 336 -20.88 25.14 19.61
N LEU A 337 -20.47 25.94 18.60
CA LEU A 337 -21.37 26.60 17.65
C LEU A 337 -22.45 27.48 18.31
N LYS A 338 -22.18 28.00 19.51
CA LYS A 338 -23.17 28.75 20.32
C LYS A 338 -23.54 30.10 19.72
N ARG A 339 -22.62 30.76 18.99
CA ARG A 339 -22.89 32.06 18.38
C ARG A 339 -23.64 31.91 17.04
N GLY A 340 -23.54 30.73 16.41
CA GLY A 340 -24.18 30.43 15.14
C GLY A 340 -23.61 31.24 13.98
N LYS A 341 -22.35 31.68 14.09
CA LYS A 341 -21.70 32.46 13.04
C LYS A 341 -21.22 31.54 11.91
N PRO A 342 -21.20 32.03 10.66
CA PRO A 342 -20.53 31.30 9.59
C PRO A 342 -19.05 31.15 9.93
N LEU A 343 -18.53 29.93 9.74
CA LEU A 343 -17.13 29.60 10.00
C LEU A 343 -16.44 29.10 8.74
N TYR A 344 -15.17 29.46 8.60
CA TYR A 344 -14.34 29.16 7.46
C TYR A 344 -13.02 28.51 7.87
N LEU A 345 -12.56 27.57 7.05
CA LEU A 345 -11.30 26.88 7.28
C LEU A 345 -10.12 27.86 7.23
N SER A 346 -9.41 27.98 8.34
CA SER A 346 -8.12 28.69 8.39
C SER A 346 -7.02 27.78 7.85
N LYS A 347 -6.53 28.10 6.64
CA LYS A 347 -5.43 27.36 6.01
C LYS A 347 -4.17 27.37 6.85
N ASP A 348 -3.88 28.48 7.54
CA ASP A 348 -2.70 28.60 8.39
C ASP A 348 -2.76 27.65 9.59
N ARG A 349 -3.92 27.55 10.25
CA ARG A 349 -4.13 26.59 11.35
C ARG A 349 -4.06 25.15 10.84
N PHE A 350 -4.65 24.86 9.68
CA PHE A 350 -4.60 23.53 9.07
C PHE A 350 -3.15 23.11 8.76
N ASN A 351 -2.38 23.97 8.10
CA ASN A 351 -0.98 23.72 7.75
C ASN A 351 -0.10 23.57 9.00
N LEU A 352 -0.37 24.36 10.06
CA LEU A 352 0.32 24.22 11.34
C LEU A 352 0.04 22.87 12.00
N LEU A 353 -1.22 22.44 12.04
CA LEU A 353 -1.62 21.13 12.58
C LEU A 353 -0.96 19.98 11.81
N GLU A 354 -0.99 20.04 10.48
CA GLU A 354 -0.35 19.03 9.61
C GLU A 354 1.16 18.99 9.81
N SER A 355 1.84 20.14 9.89
CA SER A 355 3.26 20.24 10.17
C SER A 355 3.65 19.66 11.54
N GLN A 356 2.84 19.91 12.58
CA GLN A 356 3.05 19.35 13.91
C GLN A 356 2.89 17.82 13.93
N TRP A 357 1.94 17.31 13.15
CA TRP A 357 1.74 15.87 12.97
C TRP A 357 2.93 15.22 12.26
N LEU A 358 3.32 15.75 11.10
CA LEU A 358 4.43 15.22 10.29
C LEU A 358 5.78 15.25 11.01
N SER A 359 5.98 16.25 11.87
CA SER A 359 7.21 16.37 12.67
C SER A 359 7.12 15.67 14.03
N HIS A 360 6.01 15.00 14.35
CA HIS A 360 5.73 14.36 15.64
C HIS A 360 5.91 15.29 16.86
N LYS A 361 5.67 16.60 16.69
CA LYS A 361 5.96 17.64 17.70
C LYS A 361 4.84 17.93 18.69
N PHE A 362 3.71 17.23 18.63
CA PHE A 362 2.60 17.43 19.57
C PHE A 362 3.01 17.35 21.04
N ALA A 363 3.98 16.50 21.41
CA ALA A 363 4.46 16.40 22.79
C ALA A 363 5.19 17.65 23.32
N HIS A 364 5.70 18.52 22.43
CA HIS A 364 6.46 19.72 22.79
C HIS A 364 5.63 21.01 22.73
N THR A 365 4.35 20.90 22.38
CA THR A 365 3.42 22.02 22.39
C THR A 365 2.86 22.25 23.80
N LYS A 366 2.56 23.51 24.16
CA LYS A 366 2.09 23.91 25.49
C LYS A 366 0.66 23.45 25.84
N HIS A 367 0.09 22.48 25.11
CA HIS A 367 -1.25 21.98 25.38
C HIS A 367 -1.26 21.07 26.61
N THR A 368 -2.32 21.17 27.41
CA THR A 368 -2.53 20.31 28.56
C THR A 368 -2.94 18.91 28.08
N TRP A 369 -2.10 17.92 28.34
CA TRP A 369 -2.37 16.53 28.03
C TRP A 369 -3.04 15.85 29.23
N VAL A 370 -4.22 15.30 29.02
CA VAL A 370 -4.96 14.53 30.02
C VAL A 370 -5.12 13.08 29.56
N PHE A 371 -5.39 12.17 30.49
CA PHE A 371 -5.80 10.82 30.09
C PHE A 371 -7.14 10.93 29.37
N HIS A 372 -7.28 10.24 28.24
CA HIS A 372 -8.51 10.31 27.45
C HIS A 372 -9.75 9.88 28.27
N ARG A 373 -9.58 9.02 29.28
CA ARG A 373 -10.66 8.62 30.20
C ARG A 373 -11.01 9.68 31.24
N ASP A 374 -10.08 10.58 31.56
CA ASP A 374 -10.17 11.45 32.73
C ASP A 374 -10.19 12.93 32.30
N LEU A 375 -11.34 13.45 31.85
CA LEU A 375 -11.62 14.91 31.63
C LEU A 375 -11.41 15.48 30.22
N LEU A 376 -12.12 14.99 29.20
CA LEU A 376 -12.38 15.78 27.98
C LEU A 376 -13.87 15.84 27.62
#